data_AF-A0A7C0ZZU0-F1
#
_entry.id   AF-A0A7C0ZZU0-F1
#
_cell.length_a   1.000
_cell.length_b   1.000
_cell.length_c   1.000
_cell.angle_alpha   90.00
_cell.angle_beta   90.00
_cell.angle_gamma   90.00
#
_symmetry.space_group_name_H-M   'P 1'
#
loop_
_entity.id
_entity.type
_entity.pdbx_description
1 polymer ?
#
loop_
_entity_poly.entity_id
_entity_poly.type
_entity_poly.pdbx_seq_one_letter_code
_entity_poly.pdbx_strand_id
1 'polypeptide(L)'
;MEDVRIQVSGRRINWRAGIGFAILMVAIVIALVFAGTVVGNVSVSEAAIVVDPLGGGKRVVIGPKMFFKLPWEYYVKIYLGIESLSMWTEVT
;
A
#
# COMPACT_ATOMS: atom_id res chain seq x y z
N MET A 1 -32.38 57.53 15.62
CA MET A 1 -31.77 56.44 14.84
C MET A 1 -30.54 56.02 15.62
N GLU A 2 -30.58 54.84 16.22
CA GLU A 2 -29.60 54.38 17.22
C GLU A 2 -28.56 53.51 16.52
N ASP A 3 -27.29 53.92 16.57
CA ASP A 3 -26.19 53.27 15.85
C ASP A 3 -25.77 51.97 16.54
N VAL A 4 -26.20 50.84 15.99
CA VAL A 4 -25.81 49.50 16.46
C VAL A 4 -24.37 49.22 16.02
N ARG A 5 -23.43 49.28 16.97
CA ARG A 5 -22.02 48.97 16.72
C ARG A 5 -21.78 47.47 16.69
N ILE A 6 -21.76 46.90 15.48
CA ILE A 6 -21.41 45.51 15.25
C ILE A 6 -19.90 45.34 15.41
N GLN A 7 -19.46 44.65 16.46
CA GLN A 7 -18.05 44.28 16.61
C GLN A 7 -17.73 43.07 15.72
N VAL A 8 -17.11 43.33 14.57
CA VAL A 8 -16.62 42.26 13.69
C VAL A 8 -15.31 41.72 14.28
N SER A 9 -15.39 40.55 14.91
CA SER A 9 -14.21 39.85 15.43
C SER A 9 -13.36 39.32 14.28
N GLY A 10 -12.36 40.09 13.87
CA GLY A 10 -11.35 39.68 12.89
C GLY A 10 -10.43 38.61 13.50
N ARG A 11 -10.75 37.34 13.28
CA ARG A 11 -9.91 36.23 13.71
C ARG A 11 -8.58 36.26 12.94
N ARG A 12 -7.50 36.66 13.61
CA ARG A 12 -6.15 36.62 13.03
C ARG A 12 -5.77 35.16 12.85
N ILE A 13 -5.76 34.69 11.60
CA ILE A 13 -5.32 33.34 11.26
C ILE A 13 -3.80 33.28 11.49
N ASN A 14 -3.34 32.31 12.26
CA ASN A 14 -1.91 32.09 12.48
C ASN A 14 -1.33 31.32 11.30
N TRP A 15 -0.94 32.01 10.23
CA TRP A 15 -0.43 31.42 8.98
C TRP A 15 0.74 30.46 9.20
N ARG A 16 1.56 30.69 10.23
CA ARG A 16 2.67 29.80 10.64
C ARG A 16 2.18 28.42 11.12
N ALA A 17 1.06 28.39 11.84
CA ALA A 17 0.43 27.14 12.27
C ALA A 17 -0.20 26.40 11.08
N GLY A 18 -0.77 27.14 10.12
CA GLY A 18 -1.27 26.58 8.86
C GLY A 18 -0.18 25.91 8.03
N ILE A 19 1.00 26.53 7.92
CA ILE A 19 2.15 25.97 7.19
C ILE A 19 2.65 24.69 7.86
N GLY A 20 2.80 24.69 9.19
CA GLY A 20 3.23 23.49 9.94
C GLY A 20 2.26 22.32 9.75
N PHE A 21 0.95 22.59 9.79
CA PHE A 21 -0.08 21.58 9.54
C PHE A 21 -0.04 21.04 8.10
N ALA A 22 0.17 21.91 7.11
CA ALA A 22 0.31 21.50 5.71
C ALA A 22 1.51 20.57 5.49
N ILE A 23 2.67 20.88 6.07
CA ILE A 23 3.87 20.04 5.98
C ILE A 23 3.62 18.67 6.62
N LEU A 24 2.98 18.64 7.80
CA LEU A 24 2.63 17.40 8.47
C LEU A 24 1.71 16.53 7.61
N MET A 25 0.68 17.12 7.01
CA MET A 25 -0.24 16.42 6.12
C MET A 25 0.47 15.83 4.91
N VAL A 26 1.37 16.59 4.27
CA VAL A 26 2.17 16.10 3.15
C VAL A 26 3.05 14.93 3.57
N ALA A 27 3.73 15.02 4.71
CA ALA A 27 4.57 13.95 5.23
C ALA A 27 3.77 12.66 5.51
N ILE A 28 2.57 12.77 6.06
CA ILE A 28 1.67 11.63 6.30
C ILE A 28 1.27 10.97 4.98
N VAL A 29 0.87 11.76 3.97
CA VAL A 29 0.49 11.22 2.66
C VAL A 29 1.65 10.48 2.02
N ILE A 30 2.86 11.04 2.07
CA ILE A 30 4.07 10.37 1.56
C ILE A 30 4.29 9.04 2.31
N ALA A 31 4.24 9.06 3.65
CA ALA A 31 4.43 7.84 4.45
C ALA A 31 3.41 6.74 4.12
N LEU A 32 2.14 7.11 3.92
CA LEU A 32 1.08 6.16 3.55
C LEU A 32 1.29 5.57 2.15
N VAL A 33 1.68 6.39 1.18
CA VAL A 33 2.00 5.92 -0.18
C VAL A 33 3.16 4.93 -0.12
N PHE A 34 4.24 5.26 0.59
CA PHE A 34 5.38 4.36 0.77
C PHE A 34 4.99 3.05 1.46
N ALA A 35 4.17 3.10 2.51
CA ALA A 35 3.70 1.89 3.21
C ALA A 35 2.91 0.95 2.27
N GLY A 36 2.08 1.50 1.37
CA GLY A 36 1.36 0.71 0.38
C GLY A 36 2.27 -0.02 -0.61
N THR A 37 3.45 0.53 -0.92
CA THR A 37 4.41 -0.12 -1.84
C THR A 37 5.16 -1.31 -1.24
N VAL A 38 5.14 -1.45 0.10
CA VAL A 38 5.92 -2.45 0.85
C VAL A 38 5.13 -3.74 1.06
N VAL A 39 3.81 -3.73 0.89
CA VAL A 39 2.95 -4.89 1.16
C VAL A 39 2.60 -5.63 -0.14
N GLY A 40 2.91 -6.92 -0.19
CA GLY A 40 2.49 -7.85 -1.24
C GLY A 40 1.49 -8.89 -0.70
N ASN A 41 0.63 -9.38 -1.59
CA ASN A 41 -0.32 -10.44 -1.26
C ASN A 41 -0.28 -11.55 -2.33
N VAL A 42 -0.25 -12.80 -1.88
CA VAL A 42 -0.32 -13.99 -2.74
C VAL A 42 -1.59 -14.76 -2.38
N SER A 43 -2.41 -15.07 -3.40
CA SER A 43 -3.67 -15.81 -3.24
C SER A 43 -3.44 -17.32 -3.15
N VAL A 44 -4.53 -18.07 -3.06
CA VAL A 44 -4.52 -19.54 -3.14
C VAL A 44 -4.07 -19.97 -4.54
N SER A 45 -3.29 -21.04 -4.62
CA SER A 45 -2.73 -21.57 -5.88
C SER A 45 -1.88 -20.55 -6.64
N GLU A 46 -1.29 -19.59 -5.94
CA GLU A 46 -0.35 -18.61 -6.48
C GLU A 46 1.00 -18.72 -5.75
N ALA A 47 2.08 -18.44 -6.49
CA ALA A 47 3.40 -18.16 -5.95
C ALA A 47 3.88 -16.81 -6.47
N ALA A 48 4.43 -15.98 -5.59
CA ALA A 48 5.09 -14.74 -5.98
C ALA A 48 6.61 -14.94 -5.97
N ILE A 49 7.26 -14.58 -7.07
CA ILE A 49 8.72 -14.43 -7.13
C ILE A 49 9.02 -12.96 -6.89
N VAL A 50 9.66 -12.66 -5.77
CA VAL A 50 10.12 -11.32 -5.42
C VAL A 50 11.56 -11.17 -5.90
N VAL A 51 11.81 -10.12 -6.67
CA VAL A 51 13.10 -9.82 -7.30
C VAL A 51 13.62 -8.49 -6.77
N ASP A 52 14.85 -8.51 -6.26
CA ASP A 52 15.61 -7.31 -5.91
C ASP A 52 16.54 -6.95 -7.08
N PRO A 53 16.21 -5.92 -7.88
CA PRO A 53 17.04 -5.51 -9.01
C PRO A 53 18.34 -4.82 -8.57
N LEU A 54 18.43 -4.33 -7.34
CA LEU A 54 19.60 -3.60 -6.85
C LEU A 54 20.58 -4.55 -6.15
N GLY A 55 20.07 -5.42 -5.28
CA GLY A 55 20.88 -6.40 -4.56
C GLY A 55 21.12 -7.71 -5.32
N GLY A 56 20.42 -7.93 -6.44
CA GLY A 56 20.49 -9.18 -7.22
C GLY A 56 19.86 -10.39 -6.52
N GLY A 57 19.17 -10.18 -5.40
CA GLY A 57 18.49 -11.21 -4.63
C GLY A 57 17.19 -11.66 -5.28
N LYS A 58 16.83 -12.93 -5.07
CA LYS A 58 15.50 -13.46 -5.40
C LYS A 58 14.97 -14.31 -4.25
N ARG A 59 13.66 -14.23 -4.01
CA ARG A 59 12.97 -15.11 -3.06
C ARG A 59 11.60 -15.51 -3.59
N VAL A 60 11.16 -16.70 -3.21
CA VAL A 60 9.86 -17.25 -3.60
C VAL A 60 8.94 -17.27 -2.40
N VAL A 61 7.72 -16.78 -2.60
CA VAL A 61 6.67 -16.67 -1.60
C VAL A 61 5.47 -17.47 -2.12
N ILE A 62 5.27 -18.65 -1.57
CA ILE A 62 4.11 -19.50 -1.89
C ILE A 62 2.95 -19.08 -0.98
N GLY A 63 1.77 -18.89 -1.59
CA GLY A 63 0.56 -18.44 -0.90
C GLY A 63 -0.18 -19.56 -0.13
N PRO A 64 -1.32 -19.22 0.50
CA PRO A 64 -1.89 -17.88 0.64
C PRO A 64 -1.26 -17.12 1.82
N LYS A 65 -0.58 -15.99 1.56
CA LYS A 65 -0.01 -15.14 2.63
C LYS A 65 0.23 -13.71 2.18
N MET A 66 0.19 -12.80 3.14
CA MET A 66 0.72 -11.45 3.00
C MET A 66 2.22 -11.46 3.31
N PHE A 67 3.00 -10.67 2.58
CA PHE A 67 4.43 -10.57 2.79
C PHE A 67 4.90 -9.14 2.60
N PHE A 68 5.98 -8.78 3.31
CA PHE A 68 6.63 -7.49 3.14
C PHE A 68 7.76 -7.59 2.13
N LYS A 69 7.81 -6.61 1.23
CA LYS A 69 8.85 -6.40 0.24
C LYS A 69 9.50 -5.04 0.42
N LEU A 70 10.75 -4.91 0.00
CA LEU A 70 11.40 -3.61 -0.02
C LEU A 70 10.70 -2.70 -1.05
N PRO A 71 10.73 -1.37 -0.89
CA PRO A 71 10.05 -0.44 -1.80
C PRO A 71 10.49 -0.60 -3.27
N TRP A 72 11.76 -0.93 -3.50
CA TRP A 72 12.36 -1.14 -4.83
C TRP A 72 12.25 -2.58 -5.35
N GLU A 73 11.87 -3.54 -4.51
CA GLU A 73 11.60 -4.90 -4.95
C GLU A 73 10.30 -4.93 -5.77
N TYR A 74 10.30 -5.67 -6.87
CA TYR A 74 9.06 -6.01 -7.58
C TYR A 74 8.77 -7.50 -7.41
N TYR A 75 7.52 -7.90 -7.65
CA TYR A 75 7.16 -9.30 -7.59
C TYR A 75 6.27 -9.70 -8.77
N VAL A 76 6.45 -10.93 -9.22
CA VAL A 76 5.66 -11.53 -10.29
C VAL A 76 4.87 -12.68 -9.71
N LYS A 77 3.56 -12.70 -9.93
CA LYS A 77 2.68 -13.79 -9.52
C LYS A 77 2.62 -14.86 -10.60
N ILE A 78 2.72 -16.11 -10.18
CA ILE A 78 2.59 -17.29 -11.04
C ILE A 78 1.47 -18.15 -10.46
N TYR A 79 0.52 -18.54 -11.30
CA TYR A 79 -0.51 -19.50 -10.93
C TYR A 79 0.09 -20.90 -10.91
N LEU A 80 0.11 -21.50 -9.73
CA LEU A 80 0.36 -22.91 -9.53
C LEU A 80 -0.97 -23.63 -9.76
N GLY A 81 -1.33 -23.79 -11.04
CA GLY A 81 -2.40 -24.71 -11.42
C GLY A 81 -1.98 -26.11 -11.00
N ILE A 82 -2.33 -26.51 -9.78
CA ILE A 82 -2.39 -27.93 -9.44
C ILE A 82 -3.62 -28.40 -10.20
N GLU A 83 -3.42 -28.82 -11.44
CA GLU A 83 -4.39 -29.69 -12.09
C GLU A 83 -4.59 -30.84 -11.12
N SER A 84 -5.78 -30.89 -10.50
CA SER A 84 -6.25 -32.14 -9.95
C SER A 84 -6.25 -33.08 -11.14
N LEU A 85 -5.22 -33.93 -11.24
CA LEU A 85 -5.22 -35.08 -12.13
C LEU A 85 -6.46 -35.87 -11.71
N SER A 86 -7.57 -35.58 -12.37
CA SER A 86 -8.77 -36.36 -12.30
C SER A 86 -8.43 -37.62 -13.07
N MET A 87 -7.77 -38.55 -12.38
CA MET A 87 -7.75 -39.94 -12.79
C MET A 87 -9.19 -40.43 -12.63
N TRP A 88 -10.02 -40.13 -13.62
CA TRP A 88 -11.17 -40.95 -13.93
C TRP A 88 -10.59 -42.28 -14.38
N THR A 89 -10.29 -43.18 -13.44
CA THR A 89 -10.32 -44.60 -13.76
C THR A 89 -11.76 -44.91 -14.10
N GLU A 90 -12.07 -44.95 -15.39
CA GLU A 90 -13.17 -45.76 -15.91
C GLU A 90 -12.95 -47.16 -15.35
N VAL A 91 -13.76 -47.53 -14.35
CA VAL A 91 -13.92 -48.92 -13.94
C VAL A 91 -15.01 -49.47 -14.85
N THR A 92 -14.57 -50.23 -15.84
CA THR A 92 -15.36 -51.07 -16.72
C THR A 92 -16.32 -51.99 -15.96
#